data_AF-A0A965PGK3-F1
#
_entry.id   AF-A0A965PGK3-F1
#
_cell.length_a   1.000
_cell.length_b   1.000
_cell.length_c   1.000
_cell.angle_alpha   90.00
_cell.angle_beta   90.00
_cell.angle_gamma   90.00
#
_symmetry.space_group_name_H-M   'P 1'
#
loop_
_entity.id
_entity.type
_entity.pdbx_description
1 polymer ?
#
loop_
_entity_poly.entity_id
_entity_poly.type
_entity_poly.pdbx_seq_one_letter_code
_entity_poly.pdbx_strand_id
1 'polypeptide(L)'
;MQTLQKKIYDNREVTIGSTTLTLKEWARRSRISFYTLRWRIDQGWPEERLFERRQGSKEGFKVCSACGETKALEAFYKRSRGGYYSECKGCHGTRVKTVKD
;
A
#
# COMPACT_ATOMS: atom_id res chain seq x y z
N MET A 1 -2.18 2.58 25.21
CA MET A 1 -1.78 3.10 23.89
C MET A 1 -2.42 4.47 23.73
N GLN A 2 -1.64 5.55 23.66
CA GLN A 2 -2.19 6.91 23.60
C GLN A 2 -2.78 7.16 22.21
N THR A 3 -4.10 7.30 22.13
CA THR A 3 -4.81 7.68 20.91
C THR A 3 -4.57 9.16 20.66
N LEU A 4 -3.51 9.48 19.91
CA LEU A 4 -3.27 10.84 19.43
C LEU A 4 -4.48 11.27 18.59
N GLN A 5 -5.27 12.23 19.10
CA GLN A 5 -6.31 12.89 18.34
C GLN A 5 -5.68 13.47 17.07
N LYS A 6 -6.02 12.89 15.91
CA LYS A 6 -5.50 13.37 14.63
C LYS A 6 -6.11 14.74 14.35
N LYS A 7 -5.30 15.80 14.43
CA LYS A 7 -5.69 17.14 13.99
C LYS A 7 -6.18 17.08 12.54
N ILE A 8 -7.22 17.87 12.22
CA ILE A 8 -7.82 17.95 10.88
C ILE A 8 -6.77 18.32 9.82
N TYR A 9 -5.77 19.10 10.21
CA TYR A 9 -4.62 19.46 9.38
C TYR A 9 -3.35 18.86 9.95
N ASP A 10 -2.79 17.90 9.22
CA ASP A 10 -1.49 17.32 9.53
C ASP A 10 -0.44 18.02 8.67
N ASN A 11 0.30 18.92 9.32
CA ASN A 11 1.37 19.74 8.76
C ASN A 11 2.76 19.21 9.16
N ARG A 12 2.88 17.91 9.49
CA ARG A 12 4.18 17.32 9.80
C ARG A 12 5.17 17.55 8.67
N GLU A 13 6.39 17.93 9.06
CA GLU A 13 7.54 18.07 8.18
C GLU A 13 8.33 16.77 8.17
N VAL A 14 8.87 16.42 7.00
CA VAL A 14 9.74 15.27 6.81
C VAL A 14 10.96 15.76 6.05
N THR A 15 12.13 15.47 6.61
CA THR A 15 13.42 15.70 5.97
C THR A 15 13.79 14.48 5.16
N ILE A 16 14.24 14.65 3.92
CA ILE A 16 14.73 13.57 3.08
C ILE A 16 16.01 14.08 2.42
N GLY A 17 17.15 13.50 2.79
CA GLY A 17 18.47 14.05 2.46
C GLY A 17 18.66 15.43 3.10
N SER A 18 18.83 16.47 2.29
CA SER A 18 19.01 17.86 2.74
C SER A 18 17.74 18.72 2.63
N THR A 19 16.61 18.15 2.20
CA THR A 19 15.37 18.90 1.96
C THR A 19 14.33 18.58 3.03
N THR A 20 13.84 19.60 3.72
CA THR A 20 12.73 19.50 4.66
C THR A 20 11.48 20.14 4.05
N LEU A 21 10.38 19.39 4.00
CA LEU A 21 9.08 19.87 3.50
C LEU A 21 7.95 19.26 4.30
N THR A 22 6.77 19.87 4.23
CA THR A 22 5.54 19.25 4.74
C THR A 22 5.14 18.03 3.92
N LEU A 23 4.39 17.11 4.52
CA LEU A 23 3.78 15.98 3.79
C LEU A 23 2.92 16.43 2.59
N LYS A 24 2.27 17.59 2.64
CA LYS A 24 1.49 18.13 1.52
C LYS A 24 2.38 18.55 0.36
N GLU A 25 3.51 19.17 0.63
CA GLU A 25 4.47 19.57 -0.39
C GLU A 25 5.16 18.34 -0.99
N TRP A 26 5.53 17.36 -0.18
CA TRP A 26 6.01 16.07 -0.68
C TRP A 26 4.95 15.35 -1.53
N ALA A 27 3.66 15.40 -1.16
CA ALA A 27 2.58 14.83 -1.97
C ALA A 27 2.34 15.58 -3.28
N ARG A 28 2.60 16.90 -3.34
CA ARG A 28 2.54 17.68 -4.60
C ARG A 28 3.73 17.38 -5.51
N ARG A 29 4.91 17.17 -4.92
CA ARG A 29 6.14 16.84 -5.67
C ARG A 29 6.20 15.38 -6.11
N SER A 30 5.62 14.48 -5.34
CA SER A 30 5.54 13.05 -5.66
C SER A 30 4.23 12.69 -6.36
N ARG A 31 4.20 11.60 -7.12
CA ARG A 31 2.94 11.02 -7.63
C ARG A 31 2.23 10.17 -6.57
N ILE A 32 2.31 10.56 -5.30
CA ILE A 32 1.81 9.81 -4.14
C ILE A 32 0.86 10.71 -3.34
N SER A 33 -0.29 10.16 -2.97
CA SER A 33 -1.27 10.94 -2.21
C SER A 33 -0.75 11.28 -0.81
N PHE A 34 -1.13 12.47 -0.33
CA PHE A 34 -0.87 12.91 1.04
C PHE A 34 -1.25 11.85 2.08
N TYR A 35 -2.41 11.21 1.90
CA TYR A 35 -2.88 10.14 2.78
C TYR A 35 -1.96 8.91 2.80
N THR A 36 -1.36 8.56 1.66
CA THR A 36 -0.42 7.44 1.59
C THR A 36 0.87 7.76 2.34
N LEU A 37 1.43 8.97 2.16
CA LEU A 37 2.61 9.40 2.90
C LEU A 37 2.33 9.45 4.40
N ARG A 38 1.20 10.03 4.80
CA ARG A 38 0.75 10.08 6.20
C ARG A 38 0.65 8.69 6.82
N TRP A 39 -0.01 7.77 6.12
CA TRP A 39 -0.16 6.39 6.61
C TRP A 39 1.19 5.69 6.77
N ARG A 40 2.12 5.88 5.83
CA ARG A 40 3.48 5.29 5.93
C ARG A 40 4.23 5.79 7.15
N ILE A 41 4.21 7.09 7.42
CA ILE A 41 4.78 7.68 8.64
C ILE A 41 4.09 7.12 9.90
N ASP A 42 2.76 7.06 9.90
CA ASP A 42 1.98 6.50 11.03
C ASP A 42 2.28 5.00 11.27
N GLN A 43 2.84 4.29 10.27
CA GLN A 43 3.32 2.91 10.36
C GLN A 43 4.82 2.80 10.65
N GLY A 44 5.51 3.91 10.90
CA GLY A 44 6.95 3.93 11.21
C GLY A 44 7.84 3.58 10.01
N TRP A 45 7.38 3.83 8.78
CA TRP A 45 8.24 3.65 7.61
C TRP A 45 9.40 4.64 7.66
N PRO A 46 10.63 4.21 7.31
CA PRO A 46 11.76 5.13 7.18
C PRO A 46 11.49 6.12 6.04
N GLU A 47 11.98 7.35 6.22
CA GLU A 47 11.65 8.51 5.38
C GLU A 47 12.06 8.33 3.92
N GLU A 48 13.18 7.65 3.67
CA GLU A 48 13.70 7.36 2.34
C GLU A 48 12.79 6.40 1.56
N ARG A 49 12.03 5.56 2.27
CA ARG A 49 11.09 4.59 1.67
C ARG A 49 9.71 5.18 1.41
N LEU A 50 9.45 6.42 1.82
CA LEU A 50 8.14 7.05 1.67
C LEU A 50 7.70 7.19 0.21
N PHE A 51 8.65 7.16 -0.73
CA PHE A 51 8.35 7.24 -2.17
C PHE A 51 8.35 5.90 -2.89
N GLU A 52 8.68 4.80 -2.20
CA GLU A 52 8.62 3.48 -2.81
C GLU A 52 7.19 3.22 -3.31
N ARG A 53 7.05 2.92 -4.60
CA ARG A 53 5.76 2.50 -5.13
C ARG A 53 5.42 1.17 -4.46
N ARG A 54 4.22 1.03 -3.88
CA ARG A 54 3.74 -0.28 -3.43
C ARG A 54 3.83 -1.21 -4.64
N GLN A 55 4.72 -2.20 -4.62
CA GLN A 55 4.86 -3.11 -5.75
C GLN A 55 3.58 -3.92 -5.90
N GLY A 56 2.67 -3.38 -6.71
CA GLY A 56 1.62 -4.14 -7.36
C GLY A 56 2.33 -5.00 -8.38
N SER A 57 2.70 -6.21 -7.96
CA SER A 57 3.40 -7.24 -8.72
C SER A 57 4.75 -6.84 -9.33
N LYS A 58 5.86 -7.27 -8.72
CA LYS A 58 7.21 -7.08 -9.27
C LYS A 58 7.50 -8.23 -10.23
N GLU A 59 8.00 -7.94 -11.42
CA GLU A 59 8.55 -8.96 -12.35
C GLU A 59 7.57 -10.10 -12.69
N GLY A 60 6.25 -9.83 -12.71
CA GLY A 60 5.25 -10.86 -12.98
C GLY A 60 4.88 -11.74 -11.79
N PHE A 61 5.34 -11.41 -10.57
CA PHE A 61 5.04 -12.14 -9.34
C PHE A 61 4.30 -11.27 -8.32
N LYS A 62 3.47 -11.89 -7.48
CA LYS A 62 2.71 -11.23 -6.43
C LYS A 62 2.52 -12.15 -5.23
N VAL A 63 2.61 -11.58 -4.02
CA VAL A 63 2.28 -12.28 -2.76
C VAL A 63 0.77 -12.36 -2.59
N CYS A 64 0.26 -13.56 -2.32
CA CYS A 64 -1.13 -13.80 -1.96
C CYS A 64 -1.41 -13.31 -0.54
N SER A 65 -2.41 -12.46 -0.36
CA SER A 65 -2.77 -11.93 0.97
C SER A 65 -3.40 -12.96 1.91
N ALA A 66 -3.81 -14.12 1.41
CA ALA A 66 -4.43 -15.19 2.21
C ALA A 66 -3.45 -16.29 2.60
N CYS A 67 -2.66 -16.82 1.65
CA CYS A 67 -1.70 -17.90 1.94
C CYS A 67 -0.24 -17.44 2.09
N GLY A 68 0.07 -16.17 1.84
CA GLY A 68 1.43 -15.61 1.99
C GLY A 68 2.44 -16.01 0.90
N GLU A 69 2.12 -16.97 0.04
CA GLU A 69 3.02 -17.39 -1.04
C GLU A 69 3.19 -16.31 -2.14
N THR A 70 4.42 -16.19 -2.65
CA THR A 70 4.73 -15.48 -3.89
C THR A 70 4.39 -16.37 -5.08
N LYS A 71 3.42 -15.94 -5.91
CA LYS A 71 3.00 -16.68 -7.11
C LYS A 71 3.07 -15.79 -8.34
N ALA A 72 3.11 -16.40 -9.52
CA ALA A 72 2.99 -15.68 -10.79
C ALA A 72 1.64 -14.93 -10.87
N LEU A 73 1.59 -13.82 -11.63
CA LEU A 73 0.39 -13.01 -11.82
C LEU A 73 -0.80 -13.80 -12.36
N GLU A 74 -0.54 -14.81 -13.19
CA GLU A 74 -1.58 -15.71 -13.73
C GLU A 74 -2.29 -16.54 -12.65
N ALA A 75 -1.69 -16.69 -11.47
CA ALA A 75 -2.33 -17.29 -10.32
C ALA A 75 -3.37 -16.37 -9.65
N PHE A 76 -3.59 -15.15 -10.16
CA PHE A 76 -4.52 -14.16 -9.63
C PHE A 76 -5.57 -13.76 -10.69
N TYR A 77 -6.77 -13.41 -10.27
CA TYR A 77 -7.77 -12.83 -11.19
C TYR A 77 -7.38 -11.40 -11.56
N LYS A 78 -7.55 -11.02 -12.83
CA LYS A 78 -7.40 -9.64 -13.32
C LYS A 78 -8.66 -8.83 -12.98
N ARG A 79 -8.50 -7.60 -12.53
CA ARG A 79 -9.64 -6.68 -12.27
C ARG A 79 -9.94 -5.86 -13.54
N SER A 80 -11.22 -5.56 -13.75
CA SER A 80 -11.67 -4.74 -14.90
C SER A 80 -11.05 -3.35 -14.91
N ARG A 81 -10.87 -2.74 -13.73
CA ARG A 81 -10.20 -1.43 -13.55
C ARG A 81 -8.67 -1.50 -13.55
N GLY A 82 -8.10 -2.63 -13.98
CA GLY A 82 -6.66 -2.89 -13.96
C GLY A 82 -6.16 -3.48 -12.63
N GLY A 83 -4.96 -4.06 -12.70
CA GLY A 83 -4.35 -4.79 -11.59
C GLY A 83 -4.95 -6.18 -11.36
N TYR A 84 -4.52 -6.81 -10.26
CA TYR A 84 -4.87 -8.18 -9.90
C TYR A 84 -5.53 -8.23 -8.52
N TYR A 85 -6.28 -9.30 -8.26
CA TYR A 85 -6.81 -9.59 -6.93
C TYR A 85 -5.67 -9.73 -5.91
N SER A 86 -5.98 -9.49 -4.63
CA SER A 86 -5.01 -9.63 -3.53
C SER A 86 -4.74 -11.10 -3.19
N GLU A 87 -5.72 -11.97 -3.45
CA GLU A 87 -5.67 -13.41 -3.20
C GLU A 87 -5.45 -14.17 -4.51
N CYS A 88 -4.75 -15.31 -4.43
CA CYS A 88 -4.64 -16.23 -5.56
C CYS A 88 -5.98 -16.91 -5.88
N LYS A 89 -6.13 -17.45 -7.09
CA LYS A 89 -7.34 -18.15 -7.58
C LYS A 89 -7.79 -19.26 -6.62
N GLY A 90 -6.85 -20.01 -6.03
CA GLY A 90 -7.15 -21.07 -5.06
C GLY A 90 -7.78 -20.55 -3.75
N CYS A 91 -7.15 -19.55 -3.13
CA CYS A 91 -7.69 -18.91 -1.92
C CYS A 91 -9.03 -18.23 -2.20
N HIS A 92 -9.14 -17.53 -3.34
CA HIS A 92 -10.38 -16.89 -3.75
C HIS A 92 -11.52 -17.91 -3.96
N GLY A 93 -11.23 -19.03 -4.64
CA GLY A 93 -12.19 -20.11 -4.86
C GLY A 93 -12.69 -20.72 -3.55
N THR A 94 -11.79 -20.93 -2.58
CA THR A 94 -12.14 -21.42 -1.24
C THR A 94 -13.08 -20.45 -0.54
N ARG A 95 -12.72 -19.15 -0.49
CA ARG A 95 -13.51 -18.10 0.16
C ARG A 95 -14.89 -17.92 -0.46
N VAL A 96 -15.03 -18.02 -1.79
CA VAL A 96 -16.32 -17.87 -2.46
C VAL A 96 -17.24 -19.07 -2.19
N LYS A 97 -16.68 -20.27 -2.05
CA LYS A 97 -17.48 -21.47 -1.70
C LYS A 97 -18.03 -21.37 -0.28
N THR A 98 -17.20 -20.99 0.69
CA THR A 98 -17.60 -20.86 2.11
C THR A 98 -18.62 -19.76 2.41
N VAL A 99 -18.90 -18.86 1.46
CA VAL A 99 -19.92 -17.79 1.62
C VAL A 99 -21.28 -18.24 1.08
N LYS A 100 -21.36 -19.35 0.35
CA LYS A 100 -22.61 -19.86 -0.24
C LYS A 100 -23.33 -20.89 0.63
N ASP A 101 -22.70 -21.34 1.71
CA ASP A 101 -23.28 -22.18 2.76
C ASP A 101 -23.65 -21.31 3.97
#